data_AF-A0A520QIV3-F1
#
_entry.id   AF-A0A520QIV3-F1
#
_cell.length_a   1.000
_cell.length_b   1.000
_cell.length_c   1.000
_cell.angle_alpha   90.00
_cell.angle_beta   90.00
_cell.angle_gamma   90.00
#
_symmetry.space_group_name_H-M   'P 1'
#
loop_
_entity.id
_entity.type
_entity.pdbx_description
1 polymer ?
#
loop_
_entity_poly.entity_id
_entity_poly.type
_entity_poly.pdbx_seq_one_letter_code
_entity_poly.pdbx_strand_id
1 'polypeptide(L)'
;AVEYLNDGGFRWNAGMFIFSFATIVESLLKHQKPLHEACDRWFHAAASPAKLKRVLKKDYPHIKKVSFDYGVMEHAHNVLVADGDFDWDDLGAWPALSRHLKADREGNCAEADFVHVDSARNVIFDARAKKNRNPIAVVGLRDCVIVQTDDATLVAHKKATAKMRDLVAKLAADKAYRKLT
;
A
#
# COMPACT_ATOMS: atom_id res chain seq x y z
N ALA A 1 7.94 20.15 -2.32
CA ALA A 1 8.34 19.22 -1.23
C ALA A 1 9.38 19.84 -0.32
N VAL A 2 10.58 20.20 -0.81
CA VAL A 2 11.59 20.91 -0.01
C VAL A 2 11.06 22.23 0.55
N GLU A 3 10.33 23.00 -0.27
CA GLU A 3 9.70 24.25 0.17
C GLU A 3 8.71 24.05 1.34
N TYR A 4 7.84 23.03 1.27
CA TYR A 4 6.90 22.73 2.35
C TYR A 4 7.58 22.30 3.65
N LEU A 5 8.69 21.56 3.54
CA LEU A 5 9.48 21.18 4.70
C LEU A 5 10.16 22.40 5.33
N ASN A 6 10.71 23.30 4.50
CA ASN A 6 11.39 24.51 4.96
C ASN A 6 10.44 25.55 5.57
N ASP A 7 9.20 25.62 5.09
CA ASP A 7 8.17 26.52 5.63
C ASP A 7 7.75 26.13 7.06
N GLY A 8 7.79 24.83 7.39
CA GLY A 8 7.47 24.31 8.74
C GLY A 8 5.97 24.31 9.09
N GLY A 9 5.12 24.97 8.29
CA GLY A 9 3.67 24.98 8.42
C GLY A 9 2.97 23.74 7.86
N PHE A 10 3.71 22.83 7.23
CA PHE A 10 3.17 21.62 6.60
C PHE A 10 3.48 20.37 7.43
N ARG A 11 2.61 19.36 7.28
CA ARG A 11 2.76 18.01 7.84
C ARG A 11 2.49 16.99 6.75
N TRP A 12 3.09 15.80 6.87
CA TRP A 12 2.68 14.67 6.05
C TRP A 12 1.33 14.14 6.54
N ASN A 13 0.45 13.84 5.59
CA ASN A 13 -0.80 13.15 5.88
C ASN A 13 -0.51 11.66 6.06
N ALA A 14 -0.71 11.17 7.29
CA ALA A 14 -0.46 9.78 7.65
C ALA A 14 -1.54 8.79 7.15
N GLY A 15 -2.60 9.29 6.49
CA GLY A 15 -3.72 8.47 5.99
C GLY A 15 -4.67 7.99 7.08
N MET A 16 -4.57 8.55 8.29
CA MET A 16 -5.41 8.22 9.44
C MET A 16 -6.38 9.37 9.73
N PHE A 17 -7.65 9.05 9.89
CA PHE A 17 -8.70 10.04 10.11
C PHE A 17 -9.64 9.61 11.24
N ILE A 18 -10.05 10.58 12.04
CA ILE A 18 -11.07 10.42 13.08
C ILE A 18 -12.16 11.44 12.80
N PHE A 19 -13.39 10.98 12.62
CA PHE A 19 -14.55 11.84 12.37
C PHE A 19 -15.82 11.20 12.92
N SER A 20 -16.83 12.03 13.21
CA SER A 20 -18.15 11.51 13.56
C SER A 20 -18.89 11.01 12.32
N PHE A 21 -19.79 10.04 12.52
CA PHE A 21 -20.63 9.51 11.44
C PHE A 21 -21.45 10.61 10.76
N ALA A 22 -22.02 11.53 11.54
CA ALA A 22 -22.80 12.66 11.00
C ALA A 22 -21.96 13.54 10.06
N THR A 23 -20.73 13.88 10.46
CA THR A 23 -19.82 14.73 9.68
C THR A 23 -19.49 14.09 8.34
N ILE A 24 -19.15 12.80 8.33
CA ILE A 24 -18.76 12.14 7.07
C ILE A 24 -19.95 11.95 6.13
N VAL A 25 -21.15 11.65 6.66
CA VAL A 25 -22.37 11.54 5.85
C VAL A 25 -22.70 12.87 5.18
N GLU A 26 -22.64 13.97 5.94
CA GLU A 26 -22.86 15.31 5.39
C GLU A 26 -21.82 15.68 4.33
N SER A 27 -20.55 15.38 4.57
CA SER A 27 -19.48 15.64 3.60
C SER A 27 -19.66 14.82 2.33
N LEU A 28 -20.01 13.54 2.43
CA LEU A 28 -20.30 12.69 1.27
C LEU A 28 -21.53 13.21 0.52
N LEU A 29 -22.58 13.66 1.19
CA LEU A 29 -23.76 14.24 0.54
C LEU A 29 -23.40 15.48 -0.28
N LYS A 30 -22.54 16.35 0.24
CA LYS A 30 -22.12 17.60 -0.42
C LYS A 30 -21.14 17.37 -1.57
N HIS A 31 -20.13 16.51 -1.36
CA HIS A 31 -18.97 16.43 -2.25
C HIS A 31 -18.91 15.14 -3.06
N GLN A 32 -19.53 14.06 -2.59
CA GLN A 32 -19.54 12.74 -3.21
C GLN A 32 -20.95 12.14 -3.28
N LYS A 33 -21.94 12.93 -3.72
CA LYS A 33 -23.37 12.56 -3.70
C LYS A 33 -23.67 11.14 -4.23
N PRO A 34 -23.10 10.68 -5.36
CA PRO A 34 -23.34 9.31 -5.83
C PRO A 34 -22.87 8.23 -4.85
N LEU A 35 -21.76 8.47 -4.14
CA LEU A 35 -21.26 7.57 -3.11
C LEU A 35 -22.15 7.61 -1.86
N HIS A 36 -22.60 8.80 -1.45
CA HIS A 36 -23.58 8.93 -0.36
C HIS A 36 -24.84 8.10 -0.64
N GLU A 37 -25.44 8.24 -1.82
CA GLU A 37 -26.64 7.48 -2.21
C GLU A 37 -26.39 5.96 -2.24
N ALA A 38 -25.19 5.53 -2.63
CA ALA A 38 -24.81 4.11 -2.56
C ALA A 38 -24.70 3.62 -1.11
N CYS A 39 -24.01 4.37 -0.25
CA CYS A 39 -23.89 4.07 1.17
C CYS A 39 -25.26 3.98 1.86
N ASP A 40 -26.19 4.87 1.54
CA ASP A 40 -27.55 4.85 2.07
C ASP A 40 -28.31 3.57 1.70
N ARG A 41 -28.24 3.17 0.42
CA ARG A 41 -28.81 1.87 -0.03
C ARG A 41 -28.18 0.69 0.69
N TRP A 42 -26.88 0.72 0.92
CA TRP A 42 -26.17 -0.34 1.63
C TRP A 42 -26.56 -0.41 3.09
N PHE A 43 -26.72 0.74 3.74
CA PHE A 43 -27.19 0.84 5.12
C PHE A 43 -28.58 0.18 5.26
N HIS A 44 -29.52 0.46 4.35
CA HIS A 44 -30.83 -0.19 4.34
C HIS A 44 -30.80 -1.69 4.00
N ALA A 45 -29.75 -2.17 3.34
CA ALA A 45 -29.55 -3.58 3.05
C ALA A 45 -28.77 -4.32 4.17
N ALA A 46 -28.14 -3.60 5.10
CA ALA A 46 -27.18 -4.14 6.07
C ALA A 46 -27.81 -5.11 7.07
N ALA A 47 -29.12 -5.00 7.34
CA ALA A 47 -29.86 -5.92 8.21
C ALA A 47 -29.88 -7.38 7.69
N SER A 48 -29.54 -7.60 6.41
CA SER A 48 -29.39 -8.95 5.84
C SER A 48 -28.04 -9.08 5.12
N PRO A 49 -27.09 -9.88 5.66
CA PRO A 49 -25.78 -10.07 5.03
C PRO A 49 -25.86 -10.54 3.57
N ALA A 50 -26.82 -11.41 3.26
CA ALA A 50 -27.04 -11.90 1.90
C ALA A 50 -27.52 -10.79 0.94
N LYS A 51 -28.42 -9.92 1.41
CA LYS A 51 -28.91 -8.75 0.65
C LYS A 51 -27.79 -7.74 0.44
N LEU A 52 -27.06 -7.39 1.51
CA LEU A 52 -25.92 -6.48 1.45
C LEU A 52 -24.87 -6.97 0.44
N LYS A 53 -24.47 -8.25 0.50
CA LYS A 53 -23.52 -8.85 -0.45
C LYS A 53 -23.98 -8.71 -1.90
N ARG A 54 -25.27 -8.91 -2.17
CA ARG A 54 -25.84 -8.78 -3.52
C ARG A 54 -25.81 -7.33 -4.02
N VAL A 55 -26.20 -6.37 -3.17
CA VAL A 55 -26.20 -4.95 -3.53
C VAL A 55 -24.77 -4.44 -3.73
N LEU A 56 -23.84 -4.79 -2.84
CA LEU A 56 -22.42 -4.45 -2.99
C LEU A 56 -21.85 -5.00 -4.30
N LYS A 57 -22.09 -6.28 -4.61
CA LYS A 57 -21.62 -6.89 -5.87
C LYS A 57 -22.13 -6.17 -7.12
N LYS A 58 -23.36 -5.64 -7.07
CA LYS A 58 -23.97 -4.89 -8.17
C LYS A 58 -23.42 -3.47 -8.25
N ASP A 59 -23.36 -2.75 -7.13
CA ASP A 59 -23.12 -1.30 -7.13
C ASP A 59 -21.63 -0.93 -7.16
N TYR A 60 -20.79 -1.67 -6.40
CA TYR A 60 -19.39 -1.32 -6.17
C TYR A 60 -18.55 -1.17 -7.47
N PRO A 61 -18.71 -2.01 -8.51
CA PRO A 61 -17.97 -1.84 -9.77
C PRO A 61 -18.26 -0.53 -10.51
N HIS A 62 -19.39 0.11 -10.23
CA HIS A 62 -19.82 1.35 -10.88
C HIS A 62 -19.48 2.60 -10.07
N ILE A 63 -18.91 2.44 -8.86
CA ILE A 63 -18.51 3.57 -8.04
C ILE A 63 -17.28 4.25 -8.63
N LYS A 64 -17.33 5.58 -8.69
CA LYS A 64 -16.19 6.40 -9.10
C LYS A 64 -15.00 6.13 -8.18
N LYS A 65 -13.87 5.73 -8.75
CA LYS A 65 -12.61 5.58 -8.02
C LYS A 65 -12.05 6.97 -7.69
N VAL A 66 -12.14 7.33 -6.42
CA VAL A 66 -11.58 8.57 -5.84
C VAL A 66 -11.01 8.22 -4.47
N SER A 67 -9.87 8.78 -4.10
CA SER A 67 -9.33 8.60 -2.74
C SER A 67 -10.17 9.39 -1.74
N PHE A 68 -10.04 9.05 -0.47
CA PHE A 68 -10.69 9.81 0.59
C PHE A 68 -10.17 11.25 0.65
N ASP A 69 -8.87 11.45 0.43
CA ASP A 69 -8.23 12.77 0.46
C ASP A 69 -8.84 13.73 -0.57
N TYR A 70 -8.87 13.31 -1.84
CA TYR A 70 -9.49 14.09 -2.92
C TYR A 70 -11.00 14.19 -2.78
N GLY A 71 -11.65 13.12 -2.29
CA GLY A 71 -13.10 13.04 -2.26
C GLY A 71 -13.73 13.84 -1.11
N VAL A 72 -13.00 13.99 -0.01
CA VAL A 72 -13.50 14.51 1.27
C VAL A 72 -12.55 15.57 1.83
N MET A 73 -11.29 15.23 2.09
CA MET A 73 -10.38 16.08 2.88
C MET A 73 -10.05 17.41 2.21
N GLU A 74 -9.87 17.45 0.89
CA GLU A 74 -9.59 18.69 0.15
C GLU A 74 -10.78 19.67 0.13
N HIS A 75 -11.98 19.21 0.50
CA HIS A 75 -13.18 20.04 0.57
C HIS A 75 -13.61 20.37 2.01
N ALA A 76 -12.99 19.74 3.00
CA ALA A 76 -13.31 19.92 4.40
C ALA A 76 -12.79 21.27 4.92
N HIS A 77 -13.65 22.00 5.62
CA HIS A 77 -13.36 23.33 6.20
C HIS A 77 -13.18 23.26 7.72
N ASN A 78 -13.35 22.08 8.31
CA ASN A 78 -13.33 21.80 9.74
C ASN A 78 -12.25 20.75 10.08
N VAL A 79 -11.05 20.91 9.51
CA VAL A 79 -9.93 19.98 9.70
C VAL A 79 -9.09 20.43 10.89
N LEU A 80 -8.83 19.50 11.80
CA LEU A 80 -7.82 19.63 12.86
C LEU A 80 -6.75 18.58 12.62
N VAL A 81 -5.48 18.93 12.85
CA VAL A 81 -4.34 18.02 12.72
C VAL A 81 -3.76 17.78 14.11
N ALA A 82 -3.67 16.51 14.50
CA ALA A 82 -2.93 16.10 15.69
C ALA A 82 -1.52 15.69 15.27
N ASP A 83 -0.50 16.31 15.87
CA ASP A 83 0.89 15.92 15.66
C ASP A 83 1.13 14.55 16.31
N GLY A 84 1.63 13.59 15.53
CA GLY A 84 2.00 12.27 16.01
C GLY A 84 3.41 12.26 16.59
N ASP A 85 3.56 11.80 17.83
CA ASP A 85 4.85 11.56 18.47
C ASP A 85 5.21 10.07 18.42
N PHE A 86 5.40 9.57 17.21
CA PHE A 86 5.77 8.18 16.94
C PHE A 86 6.42 8.04 15.56
N ASP A 87 7.24 7.00 15.40
CA ASP A 87 7.82 6.66 14.11
C ASP A 87 6.72 6.23 13.12
N TRP A 88 6.72 6.81 11.93
CA TRP A 88 5.75 6.53 10.89
C TRP A 88 6.40 6.38 9.51
N ASP A 89 5.95 5.39 8.76
CA ASP A 89 6.37 5.12 7.38
C ASP A 89 5.21 4.42 6.65
N ASP A 90 4.87 4.87 5.44
CA ASP A 90 3.80 4.30 4.62
C ASP A 90 4.19 2.97 3.95
N LEU A 91 5.46 2.58 4.04
CA LEU A 91 6.04 1.41 3.39
C LEU A 91 5.63 1.30 1.91
N GLY A 92 5.52 2.44 1.21
CA GLY A 92 4.88 2.50 -0.11
C GLY A 92 5.59 1.73 -1.24
N ALA A 93 6.81 1.23 -1.01
CA ALA A 93 7.53 0.37 -1.95
C ALA A 93 8.58 -0.50 -1.23
N TRP A 94 8.98 -1.62 -1.84
CA TRP A 94 10.00 -2.52 -1.28
C TRP A 94 11.30 -1.86 -0.77
N PRO A 95 11.87 -0.83 -1.42
CA PRO A 95 13.05 -0.16 -0.89
C PRO A 95 12.80 0.50 0.48
N ALA A 96 11.56 0.86 0.82
CA ALA A 96 11.19 1.40 2.13
C ALA A 96 11.59 0.46 3.27
N LEU A 97 11.52 -0.85 3.03
CA LEU A 97 11.87 -1.87 4.02
C LEU A 97 13.33 -1.75 4.50
N SER A 98 14.24 -1.21 3.67
CA SER A 98 15.63 -0.95 4.10
C SER A 98 15.75 0.04 5.26
N ARG A 99 14.74 0.89 5.51
CA ARG A 99 14.72 1.81 6.65
C ARG A 99 14.43 1.10 7.98
N HIS A 100 13.84 -0.09 7.92
CA HIS A 100 13.39 -0.85 9.09
C HIS A 100 14.26 -2.08 9.37
N LEU A 101 15.13 -2.44 8.43
CA LEU A 101 16.01 -3.59 8.55
C LEU A 101 17.45 -3.15 8.79
N LYS A 102 18.13 -3.84 9.70
CA LYS A 102 19.56 -3.64 9.93
C LYS A 102 20.34 -4.02 8.66
N ALA A 103 21.12 -3.08 8.15
CA ALA A 103 22.02 -3.33 7.03
C ALA A 103 23.28 -4.08 7.48
N ASP A 104 23.83 -4.90 6.59
CA ASP A 104 25.18 -5.44 6.69
C ASP A 104 26.25 -4.40 6.30
N ARG A 105 27.52 -4.82 6.26
CA ARG A 105 28.66 -3.95 5.90
C ARG A 105 28.58 -3.39 4.48
N GLU A 106 27.96 -4.12 3.55
CA GLU A 106 27.82 -3.75 2.15
C GLU A 106 26.49 -3.01 1.88
N GLY A 107 25.72 -2.73 2.93
CA GLY A 107 24.44 -2.04 2.86
C GLY A 107 23.27 -2.92 2.44
N ASN A 108 23.41 -4.25 2.43
CA ASN A 108 22.27 -5.14 2.18
C ASN A 108 21.39 -5.22 3.43
N CYS A 109 20.09 -5.14 3.22
CA CYS A 109 19.07 -5.32 4.25
C CYS A 109 18.33 -6.63 3.97
N ALA A 110 18.37 -7.59 4.89
CA ALA A 110 17.77 -8.91 4.66
C ALA A 110 16.89 -9.37 5.83
N GLU A 111 15.69 -9.83 5.50
CA GLU A 111 14.87 -10.67 6.38
C GLU A 111 14.70 -12.05 5.72
N ALA A 112 15.80 -12.77 5.60
CA ALA A 112 15.90 -14.07 4.96
C ALA A 112 17.20 -14.78 5.38
N ASP A 113 17.32 -16.06 5.06
CA ASP A 113 18.61 -16.75 5.09
C ASP A 113 19.42 -16.28 3.88
N PHE A 114 20.20 -15.20 4.04
CA PHE A 114 20.85 -14.50 2.95
C PHE A 114 22.37 -14.79 2.92
N VAL A 115 22.86 -15.15 1.74
CA VAL A 115 24.30 -15.38 1.48
C VAL A 115 24.69 -14.59 0.24
N HIS A 116 25.83 -13.91 0.27
CA HIS A 116 26.25 -13.15 -0.89
C HIS A 116 27.75 -13.09 -1.12
N VAL A 117 28.11 -12.83 -2.37
CA VAL A 117 29.48 -12.54 -2.82
C VAL A 117 29.41 -11.29 -3.72
N ASP A 118 30.25 -10.29 -3.45
CA ASP A 118 30.30 -9.03 -4.23
C ASP A 118 28.91 -8.43 -4.51
N SER A 119 28.09 -8.29 -3.48
CA SER A 119 26.72 -7.80 -3.59
C SER A 119 26.46 -6.75 -2.53
N ALA A 120 25.82 -5.64 -2.92
CA ALA A 120 25.72 -4.45 -2.07
C ALA A 120 24.39 -3.71 -2.26
N ARG A 121 23.93 -3.03 -1.20
CA ARG A 121 22.72 -2.20 -1.22
C ARG A 121 21.47 -2.94 -1.73
N ASN A 122 21.34 -4.23 -1.47
CA ASN A 122 20.15 -4.99 -1.83
C ASN A 122 19.09 -4.96 -0.70
N VAL A 123 17.83 -5.23 -1.03
CA VAL A 123 16.75 -5.53 -0.09
C VAL A 123 16.27 -6.94 -0.35
N ILE A 124 16.37 -7.81 0.65
CA ILE A 124 16.03 -9.22 0.55
C ILE A 124 14.93 -9.54 1.56
N PHE A 125 13.85 -10.16 1.09
CA PHE A 125 12.74 -10.55 1.97
C PHE A 125 12.22 -11.94 1.60
N ASP A 126 12.15 -12.83 2.59
CA ASP A 126 11.55 -14.15 2.42
C ASP A 126 10.23 -14.22 3.19
N ALA A 127 9.12 -14.11 2.47
CA ALA A 127 7.78 -14.13 3.04
C ALA A 127 7.32 -15.53 3.47
N ARG A 128 8.07 -16.58 3.14
CA ARG A 128 7.71 -17.96 3.47
C ARG A 128 7.91 -18.24 4.96
N ALA A 129 7.17 -19.23 5.46
CA ALA A 129 7.35 -19.73 6.82
C ALA A 129 8.80 -20.18 7.04
N LYS A 130 9.40 -19.86 8.20
CA LYS A 130 10.82 -20.14 8.51
C LYS A 130 11.27 -21.57 8.17
N LYS A 131 10.40 -22.56 8.40
CA LYS A 131 10.67 -23.99 8.09
C LYS A 131 10.74 -24.34 6.60
N ASN A 132 10.21 -23.48 5.74
CA ASN A 132 10.16 -23.64 4.28
C ASN A 132 11.14 -22.70 3.56
N ARG A 133 11.94 -21.92 4.32
CA ARG A 133 12.90 -21.00 3.74
C ARG A 133 14.08 -21.79 3.16
N ASN A 134 14.49 -21.38 1.97
CA ASN A 134 15.74 -21.78 1.37
C ASN A 134 16.68 -20.57 1.36
N PRO A 135 18.00 -20.76 1.46
CA PRO A 135 18.94 -19.66 1.35
C PRO A 135 18.78 -18.90 0.03
N ILE A 136 18.78 -17.57 0.12
CA ILE A 136 18.83 -16.66 -1.02
C ILE A 136 20.30 -16.32 -1.24
N ALA A 137 20.91 -16.95 -2.24
CA ALA A 137 22.31 -16.75 -2.62
C ALA A 137 22.43 -15.74 -3.77
N VAL A 138 23.23 -14.68 -3.59
CA VAL A 138 23.36 -13.59 -4.56
C VAL A 138 24.81 -13.28 -4.88
N VAL A 139 25.13 -13.10 -6.16
CA VAL A 139 26.47 -12.79 -6.63
C VAL A 139 26.44 -11.60 -7.58
N GLY A 140 27.27 -10.58 -7.32
CA GLY A 140 27.44 -9.43 -8.22
C GLY A 140 26.25 -8.46 -8.29
N LEU A 141 25.17 -8.68 -7.53
CA LEU A 141 23.98 -7.83 -7.63
C LEU A 141 24.06 -6.62 -6.71
N ARG A 142 23.67 -5.48 -7.26
CA ARG A 142 23.65 -4.21 -6.53
C ARG A 142 22.33 -3.50 -6.75
N ASP A 143 21.87 -2.83 -5.69
CA ASP A 143 20.66 -2.01 -5.74
C ASP A 143 19.40 -2.78 -6.19
N CYS A 144 19.32 -4.08 -5.84
CA CYS A 144 18.18 -4.93 -6.16
C CYS A 144 17.22 -5.08 -4.96
N VAL A 145 15.99 -5.44 -5.29
CA VAL A 145 14.95 -5.97 -4.42
C VAL A 145 14.76 -7.42 -4.83
N ILE A 146 14.90 -8.33 -3.87
CA ILE A 146 14.72 -9.77 -4.06
C ILE A 146 13.69 -10.22 -3.02
N VAL A 147 12.54 -10.72 -3.49
CA VAL A 147 11.47 -11.20 -2.62
C VAL A 147 11.10 -12.61 -3.02
N GLN A 148 11.03 -13.50 -2.04
CA GLN A 148 10.59 -14.87 -2.24
C GLN A 148 9.30 -15.13 -1.47
N THR A 149 8.30 -15.68 -2.16
CA THR A 149 7.04 -16.20 -1.61
C THR A 149 6.95 -17.70 -1.91
N ASP A 150 5.89 -18.36 -1.42
CA ASP A 150 5.70 -19.79 -1.69
C ASP A 150 5.43 -20.09 -3.17
N ASP A 151 4.97 -19.10 -3.93
CA ASP A 151 4.45 -19.24 -5.29
C ASP A 151 5.16 -18.37 -6.34
N ALA A 152 6.02 -17.44 -5.93
CA ALA A 152 6.72 -16.53 -6.83
C ALA A 152 8.07 -16.05 -6.26
N THR A 153 8.90 -15.53 -7.16
CA THR A 153 10.11 -14.78 -6.80
C THR A 153 10.14 -13.50 -7.60
N LEU A 154 10.26 -12.37 -6.90
CA LEU A 154 10.42 -11.06 -7.50
C LEU A 154 11.90 -10.67 -7.43
N VAL A 155 12.45 -10.28 -8.57
CA VAL A 155 13.74 -9.62 -8.66
C VAL A 155 13.55 -8.33 -9.44
N ALA A 156 13.88 -7.20 -8.82
CA ALA A 156 13.73 -5.89 -9.45
C ALA A 156 14.86 -4.97 -9.01
N HIS A 157 15.29 -4.06 -9.88
CA HIS A 157 16.15 -2.96 -9.46
C HIS A 157 15.35 -1.97 -8.58
N LYS A 158 15.94 -1.44 -7.51
CA LYS A 158 15.29 -0.52 -6.54
C LYS A 158 14.62 0.69 -7.21
N LYS A 159 15.25 1.22 -8.27
CA LYS A 159 14.71 2.36 -9.06
C LYS A 159 13.54 2.00 -9.98
N ALA A 160 13.27 0.71 -10.19
CA ALA A 160 12.23 0.24 -11.11
C ALA A 160 10.92 -0.13 -10.41
N THR A 161 10.78 0.14 -9.11
CA THR A 161 9.60 -0.22 -8.30
C THR A 161 8.29 0.37 -8.82
N ALA A 162 8.34 1.53 -9.48
CA ALA A 162 7.17 2.12 -10.14
C ALA A 162 6.55 1.21 -11.23
N LYS A 163 7.35 0.31 -11.83
CA LYS A 163 6.90 -0.64 -12.86
C LYS A 163 6.24 -1.89 -12.28
N MET A 164 6.15 -2.02 -10.94
CA MET A 164 5.55 -3.19 -10.30
C MET A 164 4.09 -3.39 -10.72
N ARG A 165 3.34 -2.29 -10.88
CA ARG A 165 1.97 -2.32 -11.37
C ARG A 165 1.87 -2.92 -12.78
N ASP A 166 2.82 -2.60 -13.65
CA ASP A 166 2.84 -3.12 -15.03
C ASP A 166 3.15 -4.62 -15.04
N LEU A 167 4.03 -5.08 -14.14
CA LEU A 167 4.31 -6.51 -13.96
C LEU A 167 3.08 -7.26 -13.46
N VAL A 168 2.39 -6.74 -12.43
CA VAL A 168 1.14 -7.33 -11.92
C VAL A 168 0.08 -7.40 -13.02
N ALA A 169 -0.09 -6.33 -13.81
CA ALA A 169 -1.03 -6.33 -14.93
C ALA A 169 -0.71 -7.41 -15.98
N LYS A 170 0.58 -7.65 -16.28
CA LYS A 170 1.00 -8.72 -17.19
C LYS A 170 0.69 -10.11 -16.62
N LEU A 171 0.99 -10.35 -15.34
CA LEU A 171 0.68 -11.63 -14.69
C LEU A 171 -0.84 -11.90 -14.67
N ALA A 172 -1.65 -10.87 -14.44
CA ALA A 172 -3.11 -11.00 -14.41
C ALA A 172 -3.73 -11.33 -15.79
N ALA A 173 -3.05 -10.93 -16.88
CA ALA A 173 -3.48 -11.23 -18.24
C ALA A 173 -3.18 -12.68 -18.66
N ASP A 174 -2.19 -13.32 -18.04
CA ASP A 174 -1.83 -14.71 -18.31
C ASP A 174 -2.66 -15.67 -17.45
N LYS A 175 -3.37 -16.59 -18.10
CA LYS A 175 -4.19 -17.60 -17.42
C LYS A 175 -3.37 -18.48 -16.46
N ALA A 176 -2.11 -18.74 -16.76
CA ALA A 176 -1.24 -19.57 -15.92
C ALA A 176 -0.89 -18.88 -14.59
N TYR A 177 -0.82 -17.55 -14.59
CA TYR A 177 -0.35 -16.74 -13.46
C TYR A 177 -1.45 -15.94 -12.76
N ARG A 178 -2.70 -16.05 -13.22
CA ARG A 178 -3.84 -15.33 -12.65
C ARG A 178 -4.08 -15.56 -11.15
N LYS A 179 -3.60 -16.68 -10.60
CA LYS A 179 -3.65 -16.94 -9.15
C LYS A 179 -2.71 -16.07 -8.31
N LEU A 180 -1.70 -15.45 -8.95
CA LEU A 180 -0.67 -14.60 -8.33
C LEU A 180 -1.09 -13.12 -8.25
N THR A 181 -2.27 -12.76 -8.77
CA THR A 181 -2.75 -11.37 -8.94
C THR A 181 -4.16 -11.21 -8.44
#